data_AF-A0A936J7W8-F1
#
_entry.id   AF-A0A936J7W8-F1
#
_cell.length_a   1.000
_cell.length_b   1.000
_cell.length_c   1.000
_cell.angle_alpha   90.00
_cell.angle_beta   90.00
_cell.angle_gamma   90.00
#
_symmetry.space_group_name_H-M   'P 1'
#
loop_
_entity.id
_entity.type
_entity.pdbx_description
1 polymer ?
#
loop_
_entity_poly.entity_id
_entity_poly.type
_entity_poly.pdbx_seq_one_letter_code
_entity_poly.pdbx_strand_id
1 'polypeptide(L)'
;MNHRSDAGFSYVEVLIAVVILLVGILAMLSGISGAVLQSRGQEQQLTARHIAASAMESIMSVKETDPNRLGWYAVGNVGSNPDVNGNPLGIFVVGRQPVLSNSGPDEVVGTADDTGPAIDGFEREIIITDQCDPERPSPNCAPPGTAPVRVRVVEVRVFFQVGLTERSEVLTTVLTDYSVTE
;
A
#
# COMPACT_ATOMS: atom_id res chain seq x y z
N MET A 1 -25.12 16.07 -75.98
CA MET A 1 -23.81 16.28 -75.31
C MET A 1 -24.11 16.82 -73.92
N ASN A 2 -23.96 15.99 -72.89
CA ASN A 2 -24.26 16.37 -71.50
C ASN A 2 -23.04 17.07 -70.92
N HIS A 3 -23.12 18.39 -70.69
CA HIS A 3 -22.15 19.11 -69.86
C HIS A 3 -22.51 18.86 -68.40
N ARG A 4 -21.73 17.98 -67.76
CA ARG A 4 -21.69 17.86 -66.30
C ARG A 4 -21.02 19.12 -65.77
N SER A 5 -21.73 19.87 -64.93
CA SER A 5 -21.19 20.99 -64.17
C SER A 5 -20.32 20.45 -63.04
N ASP A 6 -19.01 20.42 -63.26
CA ASP A 6 -18.01 20.14 -62.23
C ASP A 6 -17.92 21.36 -61.31
N ALA A 7 -18.68 21.33 -60.20
CA ALA A 7 -18.55 22.31 -59.13
C ALA A 7 -17.33 21.93 -58.28
N GLY A 8 -16.19 22.60 -58.51
CA GLY A 8 -15.03 22.51 -57.63
C GLY A 8 -15.31 23.13 -56.26
N PHE A 9 -14.69 22.58 -55.20
CA PHE A 9 -14.81 23.11 -53.84
C PHE A 9 -14.26 24.54 -53.73
N SER A 10 -14.97 25.40 -53.01
CA SER A 10 -14.54 26.77 -52.73
C SER A 10 -13.40 26.77 -51.71
N TYR A 11 -12.39 27.62 -51.91
CA TYR A 11 -11.31 27.86 -50.94
C TYR A 11 -11.83 28.24 -49.55
N VAL A 12 -12.97 28.94 -49.48
CA VAL A 12 -13.63 29.32 -48.22
C VAL A 12 -14.14 28.08 -47.48
N GLU A 13 -14.66 27.09 -48.19
CA GLU A 13 -15.18 25.86 -47.60
C GLU A 13 -14.04 24.99 -47.05
N VAL A 14 -12.92 24.91 -47.77
CA VAL A 14 -11.70 24.25 -47.28
C VAL A 14 -11.14 24.96 -46.04
N LEU A 15 -11.12 26.30 -46.03
CA LEU A 15 -10.68 27.06 -44.85
C LEU A 15 -11.57 26.82 -43.63
N ILE A 16 -12.89 26.79 -43.82
CA ILE A 16 -13.85 26.47 -42.75
C ILE A 16 -13.64 25.04 -42.25
N ALA A 17 -13.44 24.07 -43.15
CA ALA A 17 -13.19 22.68 -42.78
C ALA A 17 -11.90 22.51 -41.97
N VAL A 18 -10.81 23.19 -42.36
CA VAL A 18 -9.54 23.17 -41.61
C VAL A 18 -9.71 23.80 -40.23
N VAL A 19 -10.47 24.89 -40.09
CA VAL A 19 -10.73 25.50 -38.78
C VAL A 19 -11.53 24.57 -37.86
N ILE A 20 -12.59 23.94 -38.38
CA ILE A 20 -13.38 22.97 -37.59
C ILE A 20 -12.50 21.78 -37.17
N LEU A 21 -11.65 21.28 -38.08
CA LEU A 21 -10.70 20.22 -37.78
C LEU A 21 -9.72 20.62 -36.67
N LEU A 22 -9.16 21.83 -36.72
CA LEU A 22 -8.24 22.33 -35.70
C LEU A 22 -8.90 22.42 -34.33
N VAL A 23 -10.14 22.92 -34.25
CA VAL A 23 -10.91 22.95 -33.00
C VAL A 23 -11.17 21.54 -32.48
N GLY A 24 -11.51 20.59 -33.36
CA GLY A 24 -11.74 19.19 -33.00
C GLY A 24 -10.49 18.51 -32.44
N ILE A 25 -9.32 18.70 -33.06
CA ILE A 25 -8.06 18.12 -32.59
C ILE A 25 -7.66 18.72 -31.24
N LEU A 26 -7.82 20.03 -31.03
CA LEU A 26 -7.53 20.67 -29.75
C LEU A 26 -8.42 20.15 -28.61
N ALA A 27 -9.71 19.94 -28.89
CA ALA A 27 -10.63 19.35 -27.92
C ALA A 27 -10.20 17.92 -27.51
N MET A 28 -9.79 17.09 -28.48
CA MET A 28 -9.30 15.73 -28.21
C MET A 28 -7.99 15.74 -27.40
N LEU A 29 -7.05 16.64 -27.72
CA LEU A 29 -5.78 16.77 -26.98
C LEU A 29 -6.00 17.15 -25.52
N SER A 30 -6.97 18.02 -25.24
CA SER A 30 -7.36 18.37 -23.87
C SER A 30 -7.93 17.15 -23.13
N GLY A 31 -8.82 16.39 -23.76
CA GLY A 31 -9.39 15.18 -23.18
C GLY A 31 -8.36 14.09 -22.87
N ILE A 32 -7.43 13.83 -23.78
CA ILE A 32 -6.35 12.84 -23.60
C ILE A 32 -5.43 13.27 -22.46
N SER A 33 -5.07 14.55 -22.40
CA SER A 33 -4.18 15.07 -21.36
C SER A 33 -4.79 14.89 -19.96
N GLY A 34 -6.09 15.14 -19.80
CA GLY A 34 -6.81 14.87 -18.56
C GLY A 34 -6.82 13.39 -18.19
N ALA A 35 -7.07 12.51 -19.16
CA ALA A 35 -7.10 11.07 -18.96
C ALA A 35 -5.74 10.50 -18.53
N VAL A 36 -4.63 10.97 -19.12
CA VAL A 36 -3.27 10.50 -18.76
C VAL A 36 -2.90 10.88 -17.33
N LEU A 37 -3.24 12.10 -16.89
CA LEU A 37 -2.98 12.52 -15.51
C LEU A 37 -3.76 11.66 -14.51
N GLN A 38 -5.01 11.33 -14.82
CA GLN A 38 -5.82 10.43 -14.01
C GLN A 38 -5.23 9.01 -13.99
N SER A 39 -4.76 8.49 -15.12
CA SER A 39 -4.13 7.18 -15.23
C SER A 39 -2.90 7.07 -14.33
N ARG A 40 -2.03 8.08 -14.31
CA ARG A 40 -0.83 8.09 -13.44
C ARG A 40 -1.18 8.00 -11.95
N GLY A 41 -2.24 8.70 -11.52
CA GLY A 41 -2.71 8.61 -10.14
C GLY A 41 -3.22 7.21 -9.78
N GLN A 42 -3.89 6.55 -10.72
CA GLN A 42 -4.36 5.16 -10.54
C GLN A 42 -3.20 4.17 -10.49
N GLU A 43 -2.18 4.33 -11.34
CA GLU A 43 -0.97 3.51 -11.30
C GLU A 43 -0.28 3.60 -9.94
N GLN A 44 -0.11 4.81 -9.41
CA GLN A 44 0.48 4.99 -8.08
C GLN A 44 -0.36 4.35 -6.98
N GLN A 45 -1.68 4.46 -7.06
CA GLN A 45 -2.58 3.82 -6.10
C GLN A 45 -2.51 2.28 -6.16
N LEU A 46 -2.41 1.69 -7.36
CA LEU A 46 -2.24 0.25 -7.52
C LEU A 46 -0.91 -0.23 -6.94
N THR A 47 0.18 0.52 -7.17
CA THR A 47 1.48 0.26 -6.57
C THR A 47 1.43 0.36 -5.04
N ALA A 48 0.79 1.40 -4.49
CA ALA A 48 0.62 1.54 -3.05
C ALA A 48 -0.12 0.35 -2.43
N ARG A 49 -1.18 -0.15 -3.10
CA ARG A 49 -1.90 -1.35 -2.67
C ARG A 49 -1.04 -2.61 -2.74
N HIS A 50 -0.24 -2.77 -3.79
CA HIS A 50 0.66 -3.90 -3.90
C HIS A 50 1.71 -3.89 -2.78
N ILE A 51 2.28 -2.73 -2.45
CA ILE A 51 3.22 -2.54 -1.33
C ILE A 51 2.53 -2.86 0.01
N ALA A 52 1.31 -2.37 0.22
CA ALA A 52 0.57 -2.63 1.46
C ALA A 52 0.27 -4.13 1.61
N ALA A 53 -0.16 -4.78 0.53
CA ALA A 53 -0.44 -6.21 0.51
C ALA A 53 0.83 -7.04 0.73
N SER A 54 1.95 -6.73 0.06
CA SER A 54 3.19 -7.48 0.23
C SER A 54 3.75 -7.38 1.65
N ALA A 55 3.67 -6.21 2.28
CA ALA A 55 4.01 -6.05 3.69
C ALA A 55 3.07 -6.85 4.60
N MET A 56 1.77 -6.87 4.30
CA MET A 56 0.81 -7.68 5.06
C MET A 56 1.10 -9.18 4.96
N GLU A 57 1.41 -9.67 3.77
CA GLU A 57 1.82 -11.08 3.55
C GLU A 57 3.12 -11.40 4.29
N SER A 58 4.07 -10.46 4.33
CA SER A 58 5.31 -10.64 5.09
C SER A 58 5.03 -10.75 6.60
N ILE A 59 4.16 -9.89 7.14
CA ILE A 59 3.73 -9.96 8.55
C ILE A 59 3.02 -11.29 8.85
N MET A 60 2.17 -11.78 7.95
CA MET A 60 1.52 -13.08 8.10
C MET A 60 2.53 -14.24 8.02
N SER A 61 3.52 -14.15 7.14
CA SER A 61 4.57 -15.17 7.01
C SER A 61 5.38 -15.30 8.31
N VAL A 62 5.69 -14.19 9.00
CA VAL A 62 6.37 -14.22 10.30
C VAL A 62 5.60 -15.07 11.32
N LYS A 63 4.26 -14.99 11.29
CA LYS A 63 3.41 -15.78 12.18
C LYS A 63 3.34 -17.26 11.78
N GLU A 64 3.14 -17.55 10.49
CA GLU A 64 2.75 -18.90 10.04
C GLU A 64 3.93 -19.78 9.60
N THR A 65 4.96 -19.20 8.96
CA THR A 65 5.99 -19.96 8.26
C THR A 65 7.13 -20.40 9.18
N ASP A 66 7.54 -19.56 10.12
CA ASP A 66 8.66 -19.83 11.04
C ASP A 66 8.32 -19.45 12.49
N PRO A 67 7.42 -20.23 13.14
CA PRO A 67 6.99 -19.95 14.51
C PRO A 67 8.10 -20.12 15.55
N ASN A 68 9.17 -20.84 15.22
CA ASN A 68 10.26 -21.13 16.15
C ASN A 68 11.33 -20.04 16.19
N ARG A 69 11.62 -19.38 15.06
CA ARG A 69 12.63 -18.31 15.00
C ARG A 69 12.06 -16.94 15.34
N LEU A 70 10.90 -16.59 14.78
CA LEU A 70 10.26 -15.28 14.96
C LEU A 70 8.93 -15.43 15.67
N GLY A 71 8.01 -16.18 15.04
CA GLY A 71 6.70 -16.52 15.57
C GLY A 71 5.87 -15.35 16.09
N TRP A 72 4.92 -15.63 16.97
CA TRP A 72 3.97 -14.63 17.44
C TRP A 72 4.65 -13.45 18.13
N TYR A 73 5.65 -13.65 18.99
CA TYR A 73 6.26 -12.54 19.72
C TYR A 73 6.98 -11.53 18.81
N ALA A 74 7.49 -11.96 17.66
CA ALA A 74 8.09 -11.06 16.68
C ALA A 74 7.07 -10.16 15.97
N VAL A 75 5.80 -10.58 15.86
CA VAL A 75 4.72 -9.83 15.19
C VAL A 75 4.27 -8.62 16.02
N GLY A 76 5.13 -7.62 16.14
CA GLY A 76 4.86 -6.39 16.86
C GLY A 76 5.83 -5.30 16.44
N ASN A 77 5.51 -4.07 16.81
CA ASN A 77 6.40 -2.96 16.57
C ASN A 77 7.66 -3.04 17.46
N VAL A 78 8.79 -2.50 17.00
CA VAL A 78 10.03 -2.44 17.78
C VAL A 78 9.76 -1.81 19.16
N GLY A 79 10.21 -2.50 20.21
CA GLY A 79 9.96 -2.11 21.60
C GLY A 79 8.70 -2.70 22.24
N SER A 80 7.90 -3.48 21.49
CA SER A 80 6.74 -4.21 22.00
C SER A 80 7.04 -5.70 22.23
N ASN A 81 6.06 -6.43 22.79
CA ASN A 81 6.11 -7.88 23.02
C ASN A 81 7.31 -8.34 23.86
N PRO A 82 7.45 -7.90 25.11
CA PRO A 82 8.54 -8.33 25.97
C PRO A 82 8.51 -9.84 26.24
N ASP A 83 9.68 -10.47 26.25
CA ASP A 83 9.87 -11.84 26.74
C ASP A 83 9.72 -11.93 28.27
N VAL A 84 9.88 -13.14 28.82
CA VAL A 84 9.84 -13.38 30.29
C VAL A 84 10.89 -12.59 31.08
N ASN A 85 11.92 -12.07 30.41
CA ASN A 85 13.00 -11.26 30.99
C ASN A 85 12.81 -9.75 30.72
N GLY A 86 11.74 -9.35 30.03
CA GLY A 86 11.46 -7.96 29.68
C GLY A 86 12.11 -7.47 28.39
N ASN A 87 12.77 -8.33 27.61
CA ASN A 87 13.39 -7.95 26.34
C ASN A 87 12.32 -7.84 25.24
N PRO A 88 12.18 -6.69 24.55
CA PRO A 88 11.21 -6.54 23.48
C PRO A 88 11.57 -7.41 22.28
N LEU A 89 10.58 -8.15 21.76
CA LEU A 89 10.77 -9.06 20.63
C LEU A 89 10.16 -8.54 19.32
N GLY A 90 9.36 -7.47 19.34
CA GLY A 90 8.78 -6.90 18.13
C GLY A 90 9.84 -6.41 17.14
N ILE A 91 9.68 -6.76 15.85
CA ILE A 91 10.69 -6.49 14.80
C ILE A 91 10.28 -5.39 13.80
N PHE A 92 9.00 -5.03 13.74
CA PHE A 92 8.51 -4.08 12.74
C PHE A 92 8.82 -2.63 13.12
N VAL A 93 9.54 -1.93 12.26
CA VAL A 93 10.00 -0.57 12.54
C VAL A 93 8.80 0.38 12.67
N VAL A 94 8.87 1.29 13.65
CA VAL A 94 7.83 2.27 13.94
C VAL A 94 7.95 3.53 13.06
N GLY A 95 6.81 4.20 12.86
CA GLY A 95 6.72 5.45 12.11
C GLY A 95 6.81 5.25 10.60
N ARG A 96 6.83 6.37 9.87
CA ARG A 96 7.00 6.38 8.42
C ARG A 96 8.43 6.01 8.03
N GLN A 97 8.57 4.97 7.22
CA GLN A 97 9.84 4.49 6.68
C GLN A 97 9.79 4.47 5.15
N PRO A 98 10.91 4.69 4.45
CA PRO A 98 10.98 4.46 3.01
C PRO A 98 10.72 2.98 2.71
N VAL A 99 10.06 2.70 1.58
CA VAL A 99 9.85 1.31 1.14
C VAL A 99 11.09 0.85 0.40
N LEU A 100 11.84 -0.10 0.96
CA LEU A 100 13.04 -0.66 0.33
C LEU A 100 12.70 -1.90 -0.49
N SER A 101 13.51 -2.17 -1.54
CA SER A 101 13.18 -3.21 -2.53
C SER A 101 13.46 -4.64 -2.06
N ASN A 102 14.35 -4.83 -1.09
CA ASN A 102 14.78 -6.15 -0.64
C ASN A 102 14.49 -6.30 0.86
N SER A 103 13.84 -7.40 1.23
CA SER A 103 13.87 -7.88 2.61
C SER A 103 15.31 -8.15 3.02
N GLY A 104 15.65 -7.82 4.26
CA GLY A 104 16.96 -8.07 4.81
C GLY A 104 17.30 -9.56 4.97
N PRO A 105 18.40 -9.86 5.69
CA PRO A 105 18.73 -11.22 6.12
C PRO A 105 17.62 -11.98 6.85
N ASP A 106 16.66 -11.30 7.48
CA ASP A 106 15.54 -11.95 8.16
C ASP A 106 14.40 -12.42 7.23
N GLU A 107 14.46 -12.06 5.94
CA GLU A 107 13.47 -12.32 4.88
C GLU A 107 12.08 -11.70 5.15
N VAL A 108 12.01 -10.73 6.07
CA VAL A 108 10.79 -10.00 6.42
C VAL A 108 10.90 -8.60 5.84
N VAL A 109 9.75 -8.04 5.45
CA VAL A 109 9.64 -6.69 4.91
C VAL A 109 9.08 -5.78 6.01
N GLY A 110 9.69 -4.61 6.20
CA GLY A 110 9.29 -3.66 7.25
C GLY A 110 10.05 -3.78 8.55
N THR A 111 11.18 -4.46 8.52
CA THR A 111 12.12 -4.65 9.61
C THR A 111 13.34 -3.73 9.42
N ALA A 112 14.17 -3.64 10.47
CA ALA A 112 15.30 -2.71 10.49
C ALA A 112 16.45 -3.10 9.53
N ASP A 113 16.43 -4.33 9.02
CA ASP A 113 17.44 -4.89 8.14
C ASP A 113 17.01 -4.90 6.66
N ASP A 114 15.84 -4.35 6.32
CA ASP A 114 15.46 -4.06 4.93
C ASP A 114 16.60 -3.32 4.19
N THR A 115 16.89 -3.73 2.95
CA THR A 115 17.98 -3.16 2.14
C THR A 115 17.57 -2.87 0.70
N GLY A 116 18.49 -2.28 -0.06
CA GLY A 116 18.29 -1.95 -1.47
C GLY A 116 17.79 -0.52 -1.70
N PRO A 117 17.54 -0.15 -2.97
CA PRO A 117 17.01 1.16 -3.29
C PRO A 117 15.61 1.36 -2.72
N ALA A 118 15.32 2.59 -2.29
CA ALA A 118 13.98 3.00 -1.94
C ALA A 118 13.10 3.10 -3.20
N ILE A 119 11.84 2.73 -3.09
CA ILE A 119 10.84 2.97 -4.12
C ILE A 119 10.44 4.44 -4.03
N ASP A 120 10.92 5.23 -5.00
CA ASP A 120 10.74 6.68 -5.02
C ASP A 120 9.27 7.10 -4.89
N GLY A 121 9.02 8.01 -3.96
CA GLY A 121 7.69 8.58 -3.72
C GLY A 121 6.74 7.68 -2.93
N PHE A 122 7.23 6.59 -2.32
CA PHE A 122 6.46 5.73 -1.43
C PHE A 122 7.11 5.62 -0.05
N GLU A 123 6.31 5.84 0.98
CA GLU A 123 6.67 5.56 2.38
C GLU A 123 5.63 4.62 2.98
N ARG A 124 6.03 3.81 3.94
CA ARG A 124 5.16 2.87 4.64
C ARG A 124 5.26 3.07 6.14
N GLU A 125 4.14 2.92 6.81
CA GLU A 125 4.03 2.83 8.26
C GLU A 125 3.29 1.54 8.62
N ILE A 126 3.86 0.78 9.55
CA ILE A 126 3.28 -0.47 10.05
C ILE A 126 2.91 -0.26 11.51
N ILE A 127 1.64 -0.42 11.83
CA ILE A 127 1.10 -0.26 13.19
C ILE A 127 0.52 -1.59 13.60
N ILE A 128 1.08 -2.18 14.66
CA ILE A 128 0.62 -3.44 15.22
C ILE A 128 0.22 -3.19 16.67
N THR A 129 -1.06 -3.39 16.95
CA THR A 129 -1.64 -3.14 18.27
C THR A 129 -2.22 -4.42 18.83
N ASP A 130 -1.83 -4.77 20.05
CA ASP A 130 -2.49 -5.83 20.82
C ASP A 130 -3.95 -5.44 21.05
N GLN A 131 -4.88 -6.30 20.65
CA GLN A 131 -6.30 -6.08 20.90
C GLN A 131 -6.67 -6.71 22.24
N CYS A 132 -7.12 -5.88 23.17
CA CYS A 132 -7.71 -6.35 24.41
C CYS A 132 -9.15 -6.80 24.16
N ASP A 133 -9.44 -8.06 24.49
CA ASP A 133 -10.79 -8.63 24.45
C ASP A 133 -11.18 -9.11 25.87
N PRO A 134 -12.25 -8.54 26.46
CA PRO A 134 -12.77 -8.95 27.77
C PRO A 134 -13.25 -10.41 27.85
N GLU A 135 -13.66 -11.01 26.72
CA GLU A 135 -14.11 -12.41 26.63
C GLU A 135 -12.97 -13.38 26.30
N ARG A 136 -11.80 -12.87 25.88
CA ARG A 136 -10.64 -13.66 25.39
C ARG A 136 -9.32 -13.02 25.83
N PRO A 137 -9.01 -13.04 27.12
CA PRO A 137 -8.24 -11.95 27.64
C PRO A 137 -6.75 -12.27 27.57
N SER A 138 -5.97 -11.27 27.12
CA SER A 138 -4.55 -11.41 26.78
C SER A 138 -3.66 -10.98 27.97
N PRO A 139 -2.43 -11.52 28.11
CA PRO A 139 -1.55 -11.22 29.24
C PRO A 139 -1.13 -9.74 29.35
N ASN A 140 -1.21 -8.98 28.25
CA ASN A 140 -0.79 -7.58 28.17
C ASN A 140 -1.92 -6.59 28.49
N CYS A 141 -3.15 -7.07 28.70
CA CYS A 141 -4.31 -6.25 28.98
C CYS A 141 -4.65 -6.29 30.47
N ALA A 142 -5.22 -5.21 31.02
CA ALA A 142 -5.71 -5.19 32.40
C ALA A 142 -7.25 -5.30 32.40
N PRO A 143 -7.86 -6.33 33.02
CA PRO A 143 -7.23 -7.44 33.74
C PRO A 143 -6.57 -8.46 32.78
N PRO A 144 -5.41 -9.06 33.14
CA PRO A 144 -4.71 -10.03 32.31
C PRO A 144 -5.52 -11.29 32.40
N GLY A 145 -6.41 -11.48 31.45
CA GLY A 145 -7.25 -12.63 31.54
C GLY A 145 -6.58 -13.86 30.96
N THR A 146 -7.31 -14.94 31.14
CA THR A 146 -6.74 -16.25 31.38
C THR A 146 -6.87 -17.16 30.17
N ALA A 147 -7.26 -16.60 29.01
CA ALA A 147 -7.57 -17.40 27.83
C ALA A 147 -6.36 -17.52 26.91
N PRO A 148 -6.21 -18.68 26.25
CA PRO A 148 -5.08 -19.00 25.40
C PRO A 148 -5.08 -18.34 24.01
N VAL A 149 -5.80 -17.23 23.82
CA VAL A 149 -5.98 -16.62 22.51
C VAL A 149 -5.44 -15.20 22.52
N ARG A 150 -4.52 -14.91 21.60
CA ARG A 150 -3.91 -13.57 21.45
C ARG A 150 -4.38 -12.96 20.16
N VAL A 151 -4.76 -11.68 20.19
CA VAL A 151 -5.30 -10.96 19.03
C VAL A 151 -4.50 -9.69 18.80
N ARG A 152 -4.16 -9.40 17.55
CA ARG A 152 -3.53 -8.15 17.13
C ARG A 152 -4.24 -7.56 15.95
N VAL A 153 -4.40 -6.24 15.97
CA VAL A 153 -4.78 -5.47 14.78
C VAL A 153 -3.50 -5.03 14.10
N VAL A 154 -3.40 -5.32 12.80
CA VAL A 154 -2.30 -4.87 11.95
C VAL A 154 -2.85 -3.89 10.95
N GLU A 155 -2.31 -2.67 10.96
CA GLU A 155 -2.55 -1.64 9.96
C GLU A 155 -1.26 -1.37 9.19
N VAL A 156 -1.32 -1.53 7.88
CA VAL A 156 -0.26 -1.11 6.95
C VAL A 156 -0.75 0.09 6.18
N ARG A 157 -0.07 1.22 6.34
CA ARG A 157 -0.37 2.47 5.65
C ARG A 157 0.75 2.81 4.70
N VAL A 158 0.41 3.08 3.43
CA VAL A 158 1.36 3.48 2.39
C VAL A 158 1.03 4.88 1.92
N PHE A 159 1.99 5.79 2.04
CA PHE A 159 1.90 7.18 1.62
C PHE A 159 2.55 7.35 0.25
N PHE A 160 1.91 8.12 -0.62
CA PHE A 160 2.40 8.40 -1.97
C PHE A 160 1.91 9.75 -2.49
N GLN A 161 2.61 10.32 -3.47
CA GLN A 161 2.30 11.64 -4.02
C GLN A 161 1.63 11.53 -5.40
N VAL A 162 0.43 12.11 -5.54
CA VAL A 162 -0.23 12.31 -6.83
C VAL A 162 -0.09 13.78 -7.22
N GLY A 163 0.90 14.10 -8.05
CA GLY A 163 1.26 15.49 -8.35
C GLY A 163 1.86 16.19 -7.14
N LEU A 164 1.14 17.14 -6.54
CA LEU A 164 1.55 17.89 -5.33
C LEU A 164 0.73 17.50 -4.08
N THR A 165 -0.11 16.48 -4.18
CA THR A 165 -1.01 16.06 -3.09
C THR A 165 -0.59 14.70 -2.56
N GLU A 166 -0.34 14.63 -1.26
CA GLU A 166 -0.13 13.37 -0.56
C GLU A 166 -1.45 12.59 -0.50
N ARG A 167 -1.37 11.30 -0.80
CA ARG A 167 -2.43 10.31 -0.67
C ARG A 167 -1.90 9.17 0.20
N SER A 168 -2.83 8.41 0.77
CA SER A 168 -2.50 7.22 1.54
C SER A 168 -3.47 6.09 1.22
N GLU A 169 -2.94 4.88 1.06
CA GLU A 169 -3.72 3.63 1.07
C GLU A 169 -3.50 2.93 2.42
N VAL A 170 -4.56 2.35 2.96
CA VAL A 170 -4.53 1.65 4.25
C VAL A 170 -5.10 0.25 4.05
N LEU A 171 -4.37 -0.76 4.52
CA LEU A 171 -4.82 -2.13 4.62
C LEU A 171 -4.80 -2.56 6.09
N THR A 172 -5.95 -2.99 6.60
CA THR A 172 -6.11 -3.42 7.99
C THR A 172 -6.55 -4.87 8.04
N THR A 173 -5.97 -5.64 8.95
CA THR A 173 -6.39 -7.02 9.24
C THR A 173 -6.25 -7.33 10.72
N VAL A 174 -6.80 -8.47 11.13
CA VAL A 174 -6.70 -9.00 12.48
C VAL A 174 -5.94 -10.33 12.42
N LEU A 175 -4.90 -10.43 13.24
CA LEU A 175 -4.15 -11.66 13.46
C LEU A 175 -4.60 -12.29 14.77
N THR A 176 -4.74 -13.61 14.78
CA THR A 176 -5.09 -14.37 15.98
C THR A 176 -4.18 -15.57 16.12
N ASP A 177 -3.65 -15.76 17.33
CA ASP A 177 -2.94 -16.96 17.72
C ASP A 177 -3.78 -17.78 18.69
N TYR A 178 -4.01 -19.05 18.32
CA TYR A 178 -4.79 -20.03 19.09
C TYR A 178 -3.88 -21.10 19.75
N SER A 179 -2.56 -20.99 19.60
CA SER A 179 -1.60 -22.04 19.97
C SER A 179 -1.22 -22.09 21.45
N VAL A 180 -1.82 -21.29 22.33
CA VAL A 180 -1.50 -21.31 23.75
C VAL A 180 -2.19 -22.52 24.41
N THR A 181 -1.75 -23.74 24.14
CA THR A 181 -2.18 -24.88 24.97
C THR A 181 -1.62 -24.70 26.38
N GLU A 182 -2.47 -24.94 27.40
CA GLU A 182 -2.11 -24.94 28.82
C GLU A 182 -0.85 -25.77 29.14
#